data_AF-A0A966DS40-F1
#
_entry.id   AF-A0A966DS40-F1
#
_cell.length_a   1.000
_cell.length_b   1.000
_cell.length_c   1.000
_cell.angle_alpha   90.00
_cell.angle_beta   90.00
_cell.angle_gamma   90.00
#
_symmetry.space_group_name_H-M   'P 1'
#
loop_
_entity.id
_entity.type
_entity.pdbx_description
1 polymer ?
#
loop_
_entity_poly.entity_id
_entity_poly.type
_entity_poly.pdbx_seq_one_letter_code
_entity_poly.pdbx_strand_id
1 'polypeptide(L)'
;MTDIKDKLGGLADKLKKETPKTPIQEVQPVRQTAAVKEEEAQLNVWIPKALLKRVKTYGVEYDASLKDISIDALKFFLDAKLKKST
;
A
#
# COMPACT_ATOMS: atom_id res chain seq x y z
N MET A 1 23.72 -11.44 58.66
CA MET A 1 24.07 -12.29 57.49
C MET A 1 22.89 -13.15 57.01
N THR A 2 21.65 -12.82 57.40
CA THR A 2 20.41 -13.55 57.05
C THR A 2 19.59 -12.78 56.01
N ASP A 3 19.69 -11.45 56.00
CA ASP A 3 18.87 -10.53 55.19
C ASP A 3 19.05 -10.66 53.68
N ILE A 4 20.19 -11.18 53.21
CA ILE A 4 20.47 -11.32 51.77
C ILE A 4 19.79 -12.58 51.21
N LYS A 5 19.74 -13.67 52.00
CA LYS A 5 19.08 -14.93 51.59
C LYS A 5 17.56 -14.73 51.50
N ASP A 6 16.98 -13.97 52.42
CA ASP A 6 15.54 -13.69 52.40
C ASP A 6 15.13 -12.79 51.22
N LYS A 7 15.97 -11.82 50.85
CA LYS A 7 15.76 -10.99 49.64
C LYS A 7 15.87 -11.79 48.34
N LEU A 8 16.80 -12.75 48.27
CA LEU A 8 16.98 -13.65 47.12
C LEU A 8 15.81 -14.64 46.97
N GLY A 9 15.30 -15.19 48.08
CA GLY A 9 14.12 -16.04 48.09
C GLY A 9 12.87 -15.31 47.59
N GLY A 10 12.63 -14.09 48.10
CA GLY A 10 11.51 -13.25 47.67
C GLY A 10 11.58 -12.81 46.20
N LEU A 11 12.78 -12.68 45.62
CA LEU A 11 12.98 -12.40 44.20
C LEU A 11 12.61 -13.60 43.31
N ALA A 12 13.00 -14.80 43.71
CA ALA A 12 12.67 -16.02 42.97
C ALA A 12 11.15 -16.30 42.98
N ASP A 13 10.47 -15.99 44.09
CA ASP A 13 9.01 -16.11 44.18
C ASP A 13 8.27 -15.06 43.34
N LYS A 14 8.78 -13.83 43.26
CA LYS A 14 8.22 -12.78 42.38
C LYS A 14 8.39 -13.12 40.91
N LEU A 15 9.56 -13.63 40.51
CA LEU A 15 9.84 -14.01 39.12
C LEU A 15 8.97 -15.16 38.61
N LYS A 16 8.54 -16.07 39.50
CA LYS A 16 7.67 -17.21 39.15
C LYS A 16 6.19 -16.84 39.11
N LYS A 17 5.77 -15.83 39.89
CA LYS A 17 4.35 -15.45 40.05
C LYS A 17 3.93 -14.30 39.13
N GLU A 18 4.86 -13.42 38.77
CA GLU A 18 4.57 -12.28 37.89
C GLU A 18 4.87 -12.68 36.44
N THR A 19 3.82 -12.79 35.62
CA THR A 19 4.00 -12.87 34.17
C THR A 19 4.66 -11.58 33.68
N PRO A 20 5.75 -11.64 32.92
CA PRO A 20 6.42 -10.43 32.45
C PRO A 20 5.45 -9.65 31.55
N LYS A 21 4.96 -8.52 32.07
CA LYS A 21 4.20 -7.55 31.29
C LYS A 21 5.17 -6.89 30.32
N THR A 22 5.32 -7.47 29.13
CA THR A 22 5.97 -6.80 28.02
C THR A 22 5.20 -5.52 27.72
N PRO A 23 5.84 -4.35 27.62
CA PRO A 23 5.17 -3.14 27.16
C PRO A 23 4.57 -3.43 25.78
N ILE A 24 3.25 -3.56 25.72
CA ILE A 24 2.56 -3.79 24.45
C ILE A 24 2.66 -2.46 23.69
N GLN A 25 3.41 -2.44 22.60
CA GLN A 25 3.55 -1.23 21.80
C GLN A 25 2.28 -1.08 20.96
N GLU A 26 1.37 -0.21 21.40
CA GLU A 26 0.18 0.16 20.64
C GLU A 26 0.60 0.96 19.41
N VAL A 27 0.61 0.30 18.25
CA VAL A 27 0.87 0.95 16.96
C VAL A 27 -0.44 1.51 16.42
N GLN A 28 -0.55 2.84 16.38
CA GLN A 28 -1.62 3.49 15.64
C GLN A 28 -1.24 3.56 14.16
N PRO A 29 -2.15 3.22 13.22
CA PRO A 29 -1.90 3.40 11.81
C PRO A 29 -1.62 4.87 11.54
N VAL A 30 -0.48 5.16 10.89
CA VAL A 30 -0.20 6.50 10.39
C VAL A 30 -1.31 6.82 9.40
N ARG A 31 -2.18 7.77 9.76
CA ARG A 31 -3.20 8.29 8.85
C ARG A 31 -2.45 8.91 7.67
N GLN A 32 -2.35 8.16 6.59
CA GLN A 32 -1.89 8.69 5.31
C GLN A 32 -2.85 9.84 5.02
N THR A 33 -2.34 11.07 5.02
CA THR A 33 -3.07 12.22 4.50
C THR A 33 -3.55 11.81 3.13
N ALA A 34 -4.86 11.63 3.00
CA ALA A 34 -5.47 11.29 1.74
C ALA A 34 -5.12 12.41 0.77
N ALA A 35 -4.09 12.17 -0.06
CA ALA A 35 -3.90 12.95 -1.26
C ALA A 35 -5.25 12.96 -1.95
N VAL A 36 -5.74 14.15 -2.29
CA VAL A 36 -7.00 14.35 -3.03
C VAL A 36 -6.84 13.60 -4.33
N LYS A 37 -7.22 12.32 -4.33
CA LYS A 37 -7.34 11.52 -5.54
C LYS A 37 -8.48 12.16 -6.29
N GLU A 38 -8.24 12.56 -7.54
CA GLU A 38 -9.31 12.98 -8.44
C GLU A 38 -10.41 11.92 -8.45
N GLU A 39 -11.65 12.31 -8.76
CA GLU A 39 -12.76 11.36 -8.85
C GLU A 39 -12.49 10.35 -9.98
N GLU A 40 -11.95 9.19 -9.62
CA GLU A 40 -11.65 8.13 -10.56
C GLU A 40 -12.91 7.35 -10.90
N ALA A 41 -13.22 7.22 -12.20
CA ALA A 41 -14.27 6.34 -12.71
C ALA A 41 -13.69 5.03 -13.25
N GLN A 42 -14.39 3.91 -13.03
CA GLN A 42 -13.97 2.62 -13.57
C GLN A 42 -14.40 2.48 -15.05
N LEU A 43 -13.42 2.17 -15.92
CA LEU A 43 -13.65 1.87 -17.32
C LEU A 43 -13.53 0.35 -17.57
N ASN A 44 -14.66 -0.31 -17.84
CA ASN A 44 -14.70 -1.74 -18.17
C ASN A 44 -14.91 -1.93 -19.67
N VAL A 45 -13.87 -2.35 -20.39
CA VAL A 45 -13.91 -2.54 -21.84
C VAL A 45 -13.32 -3.89 -22.23
N TRP A 46 -14.01 -4.58 -23.14
CA TRP A 46 -13.50 -5.80 -23.77
C TRP A 46 -12.59 -5.42 -24.94
N ILE A 47 -11.34 -5.86 -24.89
CA ILE A 47 -10.35 -5.61 -25.95
C ILE A 47 -9.70 -6.92 -26.43
N PRO A 48 -9.18 -6.96 -27.67
CA PRO A 48 -8.47 -8.13 -28.16
C PRO A 48 -7.28 -8.51 -27.28
N LYS A 49 -7.11 -9.81 -26.99
CA LYS A 49 -6.02 -10.31 -26.14
C LYS A 49 -4.63 -9.92 -26.66
N ALA A 50 -4.46 -9.87 -27.98
CA ALA A 50 -3.21 -9.45 -28.61
C ALA A 50 -2.86 -7.99 -28.30
N LEU A 51 -3.87 -7.10 -28.25
CA LEU A 51 -3.68 -5.70 -27.90
C LEU A 51 -3.28 -5.55 -26.43
N LEU A 52 -3.97 -6.25 -25.52
CA LEU A 52 -3.63 -6.23 -24.10
C LEU A 52 -2.18 -6.69 -23.84
N LYS A 53 -1.70 -7.72 -24.56
CA LYS A 53 -0.30 -8.16 -24.46
C LYS A 53 0.69 -7.09 -24.89
N ARG A 54 0.41 -6.39 -26.00
CA ARG A 54 1.28 -5.29 -26.48
C ARG A 54 1.34 -4.15 -25.48
N VAL A 55 0.19 -3.73 -24.95
CA VAL A 55 0.14 -2.64 -23.96
C VAL A 55 0.90 -3.02 -22.69
N LYS A 56 0.77 -4.27 -22.22
CA LYS A 56 1.55 -4.76 -21.07
C LYS A 56 3.05 -4.79 -21.35
N THR A 57 3.45 -5.21 -22.54
CA THR A 57 4.88 -5.24 -22.92
C THR A 57 5.46 -3.84 -22.91
N TYR A 58 4.74 -2.87 -23.49
CA TYR A 58 5.10 -1.45 -23.43
C TYR A 58 5.20 -0.95 -21.98
N GLY A 59 4.23 -1.28 -21.13
CA GLY A 59 4.27 -0.89 -19.72
C GLY A 59 5.52 -1.40 -18.98
N VAL A 60 6.00 -2.60 -19.32
CA VAL A 60 7.24 -3.16 -18.75
C VAL A 60 8.49 -2.46 -19.32
N GLU A 61 8.50 -2.14 -20.62
CA GLU A 61 9.65 -1.51 -21.27
C GLU A 61 9.89 -0.07 -20.80
N TYR A 62 8.82 0.68 -20.54
CA TYR A 62 8.88 2.12 -20.23
C TYR A 62 8.50 2.46 -18.78
N ASP A 63 8.42 1.45 -17.91
CA ASP A 63 8.01 1.57 -16.50
C ASP A 63 6.72 2.40 -16.31
N ALA A 64 5.72 2.12 -17.16
CA ALA A 64 4.47 2.85 -17.23
C ALA A 64 3.30 1.98 -16.78
N SER A 65 2.40 2.54 -15.98
CA SER A 65 1.22 1.80 -15.53
C SER A 65 0.21 1.63 -16.67
N LEU A 66 -0.52 0.52 -16.66
CA LEU A 66 -1.58 0.26 -17.64
C LEU A 66 -2.64 1.38 -17.64
N LYS A 67 -2.88 1.99 -16.47
CA LYS A 67 -3.82 3.08 -16.29
C LYS A 67 -3.34 4.33 -17.02
N ASP A 68 -2.08 4.73 -16.83
CA ASP A 68 -1.51 5.93 -17.44
C ASP A 68 -1.51 5.81 -18.97
N ILE A 69 -1.08 4.65 -19.48
CA ILE A 69 -1.10 4.36 -20.92
C ILE A 69 -2.53 4.47 -21.48
N SER A 70 -3.53 3.99 -20.73
CA SER A 70 -4.93 4.05 -21.15
C SER A 70 -5.45 5.50 -21.16
N ILE A 71 -5.08 6.30 -20.16
CA ILE A 71 -5.46 7.72 -20.08
C ILE A 71 -4.85 8.50 -21.24
N ASP A 72 -3.56 8.30 -21.51
CA ASP A 72 -2.85 8.99 -22.59
C ASP A 72 -3.42 8.65 -23.97
N ALA A 73 -3.72 7.36 -24.21
CA ALA A 73 -4.34 6.93 -25.45
C ALA A 73 -5.73 7.54 -25.64
N LEU A 74 -6.54 7.62 -24.58
CA LEU A 74 -7.88 8.22 -24.64
C LEU A 74 -7.81 9.74 -24.87
N LYS A 75 -6.93 10.45 -24.15
CA LYS A 75 -6.69 11.90 -24.36
C LYS A 75 -6.26 12.17 -25.79
N PHE A 76 -5.24 11.45 -26.28
CA PHE A 76 -4.73 11.59 -27.63
C PHE A 76 -5.82 11.36 -28.69
N PHE A 77 -6.65 10.33 -28.50
CA PHE A 77 -7.76 10.04 -29.41
C PHE A 77 -8.80 11.18 -29.44
N LEU A 78 -9.18 11.70 -28.27
CA LEU A 78 -10.15 12.80 -28.17
C LEU A 78 -9.61 14.08 -28.79
N ASP A 79 -8.38 14.47 -28.45
CA ASP A 79 -7.72 15.66 -28.98
C ASP A 79 -7.58 15.59 -30.51
N ALA A 80 -7.18 14.44 -31.04
CA ALA A 80 -7.06 14.22 -32.48
C ALA A 80 -8.40 14.29 -33.23
N LYS A 81 -9.51 13.94 -32.57
CA LYS A 81 -10.85 14.01 -33.16
C LYS A 81 -11.47 15.41 -33.05
N LEU A 82 -11.27 16.08 -31.92
CA LEU A 82 -11.70 17.47 -31.71
C LEU A 82 -11.03 18.42 -32.69
N LYS A 83 -9.72 18.26 -32.92
CA LYS A 83 -8.96 19.09 -33.88
C LYS A 83 -9.39 18.92 -35.34
N LYS A 84 -10.05 17.81 -35.70
CA LYS A 84 -10.58 17.57 -37.06
C LYS A 84 -12.02 18.07 -37.24
N SER A 85 -12.69 18.48 -36.17
CA SER A 85 -14.07 18.93 -36.18
C SER A 85 -14.21 20.46 -36.23
N THR A 86 -13.09 21.19 -36.30
CA THR A 86 -13.01 22.66 -36.46
C THR A 86 -12.33 22.95 -37.79
#